data_AF-A0A0A1XHL8-F1
#
_entry.id   AF-A0A0A1XHL8-F1
#
_cell.length_a   1.000
_cell.length_b   1.000
_cell.length_c   1.000
_cell.angle_alpha   90.00
_cell.angle_beta   90.00
_cell.angle_gamma   90.00
#
_symmetry.space_group_name_H-M   'P 1'
#
loop_
_entity.id
_entity.type
_entity.pdbx_description
1 polymer ?
#
loop_
_entity_poly.entity_id
_entity_poly.type
_entity_poly.pdbx_seq_one_letter_code
_entity_poly.pdbx_strand_id
1 'polypeptide(L)'
;SMTTLVSNLNKVLNMVTRKQQRKRQPKQTSRRRMRARVVTPRMRVNTIPAAVNTASSIRSKQPGVQRQSNTDRLIQKTIPAGMPTGGVVVDQIVSTTITDRLRAQASLYQRIRYIRLTFEIQTQTPTTVSGGYVAAFVKDPELVIGSGISGLKRLTAVQDAKTTKWWQSTVIDIKPNQMDYYCANGNDIRWFSPGRLVILCDGSPNQPVEVTVVLKWHVELKEPALQALPVTLPQVVLTATKLQYSERTSGGTDGRLRAFNTNSAGLDTEIKIVDAFTGLPSIGTIAQLGGLWYQLPYPVTSSNSDSEIRTMHFIKFDQMNADDLECELYALPLSNSKVEEHFEDNIYFVRGTTFSPIVSSEILVDENSTSGFWIASPSPSVTQHLMISKRFQETQPAESSQLSTTVESQLSMLCQQMQLQ
;
A
#
# COMPACT_ATOMS: atom_id res chain seq x y z
N SER A 1 -48.74 4.96 -34.94
CA SER A 1 -48.53 6.37 -35.33
C SER A 1 -49.25 7.41 -34.43
N MET A 2 -49.79 7.03 -33.26
CA MET A 2 -50.47 7.99 -32.35
C MET A 2 -49.66 8.36 -31.10
N THR A 3 -48.67 7.55 -30.70
CA THR A 3 -47.88 7.78 -29.48
C THR A 3 -46.83 8.89 -29.63
N THR A 4 -46.34 9.14 -30.85
CA THR A 4 -45.40 10.23 -31.16
C THR A 4 -46.06 11.61 -31.21
N LEU A 5 -47.36 11.68 -31.54
CA LEU A 5 -48.12 12.92 -31.54
C LEU A 5 -48.41 13.43 -30.11
N VAL A 6 -48.70 12.51 -29.19
CA VAL A 6 -48.99 12.85 -27.78
C VAL A 6 -47.74 13.35 -27.05
N SER A 7 -46.55 12.81 -27.34
CA SER A 7 -45.31 13.25 -26.69
C SER A 7 -44.86 14.65 -27.16
N ASN A 8 -45.12 14.98 -28.43
CA ASN A 8 -44.82 16.31 -28.98
C ASN A 8 -45.81 17.37 -28.49
N LEU A 9 -47.09 17.02 -28.31
CA LEU A 9 -48.07 17.92 -27.70
C LEU A 9 -47.74 18.24 -26.24
N ASN A 10 -47.31 17.26 -25.44
CA ASN A 10 -46.89 17.49 -24.05
C ASN A 10 -45.61 18.35 -23.94
N LYS A 11 -44.68 18.24 -24.91
CA LYS A 11 -43.51 19.13 -24.97
C LYS A 11 -43.90 20.57 -25.31
N VAL A 12 -44.83 20.78 -26.23
CA VAL A 12 -45.31 22.13 -26.59
C VAL A 12 -46.14 22.75 -25.46
N LEU A 13 -47.01 21.98 -24.80
CA LEU A 13 -47.79 22.46 -23.65
C LEU A 13 -46.87 22.90 -22.50
N ASN A 14 -45.82 22.13 -22.19
CA ASN A 14 -44.84 22.49 -21.15
C ASN A 14 -43.95 23.68 -21.53
N MET A 15 -43.79 23.96 -22.82
CA MET A 15 -43.06 25.12 -23.32
C MET A 15 -43.90 26.40 -23.28
N VAL A 16 -45.22 26.28 -23.48
CA VAL A 16 -46.18 27.39 -23.42
C VAL A 16 -46.49 27.77 -21.97
N THR A 17 -46.61 26.80 -21.05
CA THR A 17 -46.82 27.09 -19.62
C THR A 17 -45.59 27.75 -18.96
N ARG A 18 -44.36 27.44 -19.41
CA ARG A 18 -43.14 28.13 -18.95
C ARG A 18 -42.99 29.57 -19.47
N LYS A 19 -43.66 29.95 -20.57
CA LYS A 19 -43.60 31.32 -21.11
C LYS A 19 -44.61 32.29 -20.49
N GLN A 20 -45.67 31.81 -19.83
CA GLN A 20 -46.67 32.68 -19.21
C GLN A 20 -46.41 33.04 -17.74
N GLN A 21 -45.46 32.40 -17.05
CA GLN A 21 -45.07 32.75 -15.68
C GLN A 21 -43.89 33.75 -15.57
N ARG A 22 -43.45 34.35 -16.70
CA ARG A 22 -42.51 35.49 -16.70
C ARG A 22 -43.22 36.83 -16.94
N LYS A 23 -44.43 37.00 -16.40
CA LYS A 23 -44.96 38.34 -16.14
C LYS A 23 -44.08 39.00 -15.07
N ARG A 24 -43.16 39.81 -15.58
CA ARG A 24 -42.35 40.79 -14.88
C ARG A 24 -43.19 41.48 -13.81
N GLN A 25 -43.03 41.06 -12.56
CA GLN A 25 -43.26 41.98 -11.46
C GLN A 25 -42.24 43.11 -11.63
N PRO A 26 -42.65 44.39 -11.60
CA PRO A 26 -41.69 45.47 -11.55
C PRO A 26 -40.86 45.26 -10.29
N LYS A 27 -39.55 45.02 -10.46
CA LYS A 27 -38.60 45.11 -9.35
C LYS A 27 -38.87 46.45 -8.70
N GLN A 28 -39.41 46.45 -7.49
CA GLN A 28 -39.32 47.61 -6.62
C GLN A 28 -37.83 47.90 -6.53
N THR A 29 -37.38 48.91 -7.27
CA THR A 29 -36.10 49.54 -7.04
C THR A 29 -36.19 50.04 -5.62
N SER A 30 -35.67 49.23 -4.69
CA SER A 30 -35.34 49.66 -3.35
C SER A 30 -34.60 50.97 -3.54
N ARG A 31 -35.29 52.08 -3.26
CA ARG A 31 -34.68 53.38 -3.11
C ARG A 31 -33.73 53.17 -1.95
N ARG A 32 -32.49 52.79 -2.28
CA ARG A 32 -31.33 52.95 -1.43
C ARG A 32 -31.43 54.40 -0.99
N ARG A 33 -31.96 54.62 0.22
CA ARG A 33 -31.78 55.88 0.92
C ARG A 33 -30.28 56.12 0.79
N MET A 34 -29.91 57.16 0.04
CA MET A 34 -28.59 57.72 0.12
C MET A 34 -28.47 58.11 1.59
N ARG A 35 -27.95 57.20 2.42
CA ARG A 35 -27.40 57.57 3.71
C ARG A 35 -26.38 58.61 3.31
N ALA A 36 -26.67 59.87 3.66
CA ALA A 36 -25.73 60.95 3.53
C ALA A 36 -24.41 60.38 4.02
N ARG A 37 -23.45 60.21 3.10
CA ARG A 37 -22.10 59.85 3.46
C ARG A 37 -21.69 60.99 4.37
N VAL A 38 -21.73 60.76 5.68
CA VAL A 38 -20.96 61.54 6.61
C VAL A 38 -19.54 61.31 6.13
N VAL A 39 -19.06 62.24 5.30
CA VAL A 39 -17.66 62.37 4.96
C VAL A 39 -17.04 62.77 6.27
N THR A 40 -16.70 61.78 7.10
CA THR A 40 -15.72 62.00 8.14
C THR A 40 -14.50 62.54 7.40
N PRO A 41 -14.02 63.75 7.73
CA PRO A 41 -12.82 64.26 7.11
C PRO A 41 -11.74 63.23 7.40
N ARG A 42 -11.30 62.52 6.36
CA ARG A 42 -10.02 61.82 6.40
C ARG A 42 -9.02 62.92 6.67
N MET A 43 -8.60 63.07 7.93
CA MET A 43 -7.38 63.79 8.26
C MET A 43 -6.33 63.23 7.31
N ARG A 44 -5.96 64.05 6.32
CA ARG A 44 -4.77 63.81 5.51
C ARG A 44 -3.62 64.00 6.48
N VAL A 45 -3.25 62.91 7.17
CA VAL A 45 -2.00 62.83 7.90
C VAL A 45 -0.92 62.89 6.83
N ASN A 46 -0.50 64.10 6.48
CA ASN A 46 0.47 64.40 5.43
C ASN A 46 1.90 64.00 5.82
N THR A 47 2.11 63.39 6.96
CA THR A 47 3.42 62.90 7.40
C THR A 47 3.21 61.65 8.25
N ILE A 48 3.36 60.47 7.65
CA ILE A 48 3.67 59.28 8.44
C ILE A 48 5.09 59.53 8.96
N PRO A 49 5.30 59.69 10.28
CA PRO A 49 6.64 59.91 10.82
C PRO A 49 7.56 58.74 10.43
N ALA A 50 8.86 59.01 10.25
CA ALA A 50 9.84 57.98 9.94
C ALA A 50 9.84 56.91 11.04
N ALA A 51 9.29 55.74 10.75
CA ALA A 51 9.30 54.62 11.67
C ALA A 51 10.70 54.01 11.64
N VAL A 52 11.39 54.03 12.79
CA VAL A 52 12.71 53.43 12.96
C VAL A 52 12.66 51.90 12.75
N ASN A 53 11.48 51.29 12.83
CA ASN A 53 11.25 49.91 12.42
C ASN A 53 9.81 49.75 11.89
N THR A 54 9.62 49.74 10.57
CA THR A 54 8.33 49.43 9.95
C THR A 54 8.07 47.93 10.09
N ALA A 55 6.98 47.55 10.77
CA ALA A 55 6.57 46.15 10.88
C ALA A 55 6.42 45.50 9.49
N SER A 56 6.92 44.27 9.34
CA SER A 56 6.83 43.52 8.10
C SER A 56 5.38 43.10 7.82
N SER A 57 4.75 43.66 6.79
CA SER A 57 3.44 43.20 6.32
C SER A 57 3.63 42.02 5.35
N ILE A 58 3.99 40.86 5.87
CA ILE A 58 4.00 39.61 5.09
C ILE A 58 2.53 39.18 4.91
N ARG A 59 1.98 39.39 3.71
CA ARG A 59 0.67 38.84 3.34
C ARG A 59 0.86 37.78 2.26
N SER A 60 1.01 36.53 2.67
CA SER A 60 0.85 35.39 1.76
C SER A 60 -0.59 34.89 1.87
N LYS A 61 -1.35 34.98 0.78
CA LYS A 61 -2.59 34.20 0.60
C LYS A 61 -2.26 33.09 -0.38
N GLN A 62 -2.14 31.86 0.11
CA GLN A 62 -1.99 30.71 -0.77
C GLN A 62 -3.38 30.22 -1.22
N PRO A 63 -3.56 29.84 -2.49
CA PRO A 63 -4.79 29.21 -2.95
C PRO A 63 -4.98 27.88 -2.20
N GLY A 64 -6.16 27.67 -1.62
CA GLY A 64 -6.39 26.56 -0.69
C GLY A 64 -6.66 25.19 -1.32
N VAL A 65 -6.97 25.13 -2.63
CA VAL A 65 -7.35 23.89 -3.31
C VAL A 65 -6.81 23.87 -4.74
N GLN A 66 -6.10 22.81 -5.13
CA GLN A 66 -5.60 22.59 -6.47
C GLN A 66 -6.10 21.25 -7.03
N ARG A 67 -6.62 21.23 -8.26
CA ARG A 67 -7.01 20.00 -8.95
C ARG A 67 -5.98 19.60 -9.97
N GLN A 68 -5.63 18.33 -9.99
CA GLN A 68 -4.62 17.77 -10.88
C GLN A 68 -5.10 16.43 -11.43
N SER A 69 -4.61 16.09 -12.62
CA SER A 69 -4.84 14.81 -13.25
C SER A 69 -3.61 14.41 -14.03
N ASN A 70 -3.23 13.14 -13.94
CA ASN A 70 -2.15 12.62 -14.76
C ASN A 70 -2.31 11.11 -15.01
N THR A 71 -1.42 10.57 -15.82
CA THR A 71 -1.29 9.15 -16.11
C THR A 71 0.14 8.71 -15.86
N ASP A 72 0.31 7.71 -15.01
CA ASP A 72 1.63 7.18 -14.64
C ASP A 72 1.62 5.65 -14.73
N ARG A 73 2.79 5.06 -15.03
CA ARG A 73 2.96 3.61 -15.03
C ARG A 73 3.23 3.14 -13.60
N LEU A 74 2.37 2.26 -13.10
CA LEU A 74 2.43 1.79 -11.72
C LEU A 74 3.44 0.64 -11.58
N ILE A 75 3.20 -0.47 -12.27
CA ILE A 75 4.00 -1.69 -12.19
C ILE A 75 4.15 -2.28 -13.59
N GLN A 76 5.31 -2.87 -13.86
CA GLN A 76 5.55 -3.79 -14.98
C GLN A 76 6.10 -5.09 -14.39
N LYS A 77 5.44 -6.21 -14.63
CA LYS A 77 5.81 -7.51 -14.06
C LYS A 77 5.63 -8.62 -15.08
N THR A 78 6.61 -9.50 -15.18
CA THR A 78 6.53 -10.72 -15.97
C THR A 78 6.08 -11.86 -15.06
N ILE A 79 4.98 -12.51 -15.43
CA ILE A 79 4.41 -13.65 -14.72
C ILE A 79 4.97 -14.92 -15.36
N PRO A 80 5.58 -15.83 -14.59
CA PRO A 80 6.11 -17.07 -15.13
C PRO A 80 4.99 -18.01 -15.60
N ALA A 81 5.30 -18.89 -16.57
CA ALA A 81 4.43 -19.98 -16.94
C ALA A 81 4.19 -20.92 -15.74
N GLY A 82 2.99 -21.48 -15.63
CA GLY A 82 2.65 -22.39 -14.53
C GLY A 82 2.31 -21.72 -13.21
N MET A 83 2.15 -20.37 -13.17
CA MET A 83 1.73 -19.68 -11.94
C MET A 83 0.42 -20.32 -11.39
N PRO A 84 0.37 -20.70 -10.11
CA PRO A 84 -0.78 -21.41 -9.57
C PRO A 84 -2.03 -20.51 -9.52
N THR A 85 -3.20 -21.13 -9.64
CA THR A 85 -4.49 -20.46 -9.46
C THR A 85 -4.58 -19.83 -8.06
N GLY A 86 -5.01 -18.57 -8.01
CA GLY A 86 -5.04 -17.72 -6.83
C GLY A 86 -3.68 -17.15 -6.44
N GLY A 87 -2.65 -17.30 -7.27
CA GLY A 87 -1.37 -16.63 -7.11
C GLY A 87 -1.53 -15.11 -7.19
N VAL A 88 -0.88 -14.39 -6.26
CA VAL A 88 -0.95 -12.93 -6.19
C VAL A 88 -0.01 -12.32 -7.23
N VAL A 89 -0.59 -11.61 -8.20
CA VAL A 89 0.17 -10.93 -9.26
C VAL A 89 0.56 -9.54 -8.76
N VAL A 90 -0.44 -8.78 -8.32
CA VAL A 90 -0.32 -7.43 -7.76
C VAL A 90 -1.23 -7.35 -6.53
N ASP A 91 -0.70 -6.85 -5.43
CA ASP A 91 -1.48 -6.38 -4.27
C ASP A 91 -0.81 -5.08 -3.80
N GLN A 92 -1.40 -3.95 -4.18
CA GLN A 92 -0.79 -2.65 -3.99
C GLN A 92 -1.77 -1.65 -3.39
N ILE A 93 -1.41 -1.10 -2.23
CA ILE A 93 -2.15 -0.02 -1.57
C ILE A 93 -1.95 1.27 -2.37
N VAL A 94 -3.05 2.00 -2.60
CA VAL A 94 -3.00 3.32 -3.24
C VAL A 94 -2.62 4.36 -2.20
N SER A 95 -1.46 4.99 -2.37
CA SER A 95 -1.00 6.12 -1.56
C SER A 95 -0.60 7.28 -2.47
N THR A 96 -0.30 8.44 -1.90
CA THR A 96 0.27 9.59 -2.64
C THR A 96 1.65 9.30 -3.20
N THR A 97 2.36 8.37 -2.59
CA THR A 97 3.74 8.02 -2.92
C THR A 97 3.87 6.95 -4.00
N ILE A 98 2.75 6.32 -4.38
CA ILE A 98 2.70 5.19 -5.32
C ILE A 98 3.23 5.53 -6.72
N THR A 99 3.18 6.81 -7.11
CA THR A 99 3.68 7.31 -8.40
C THR A 99 4.47 8.59 -8.18
N ASP A 100 5.59 8.74 -8.89
CA ASP A 100 6.54 9.85 -8.70
C ASP A 100 5.90 11.23 -8.89
N ARG A 101 5.01 11.37 -9.89
CA ARG A 101 4.38 12.67 -10.19
C ARG A 101 3.34 13.05 -9.15
N LEU A 102 2.47 12.12 -8.78
CA LEU A 102 1.51 12.35 -7.70
C LEU A 102 2.22 12.72 -6.41
N ARG A 103 3.35 12.05 -6.14
CA ARG A 103 4.15 12.28 -4.95
C ARG A 103 4.78 13.66 -4.91
N ALA A 104 5.45 14.08 -5.99
CA ALA A 104 6.05 15.41 -6.09
C ALA A 104 5.02 16.54 -5.97
N GLN A 105 3.77 16.28 -6.36
CA GLN A 105 2.69 17.24 -6.20
C GLN A 105 2.07 17.18 -4.81
N ALA A 106 1.83 15.99 -4.27
CA ALA A 106 1.27 15.78 -2.95
C ALA A 106 2.22 16.25 -1.83
N SER A 107 3.53 16.25 -2.05
CA SER A 107 4.51 16.75 -1.07
C SER A 107 4.38 18.25 -0.79
N LEU A 108 3.56 18.97 -1.54
CA LEU A 108 3.28 20.40 -1.32
C LEU A 108 1.96 20.64 -0.55
N TYR A 109 1.27 19.57 -0.15
CA TYR A 109 -0.06 19.62 0.46
C TYR A 109 -0.22 18.62 1.60
N GLN A 110 -1.09 18.92 2.57
CA GLN A 110 -1.37 18.01 3.68
C GLN A 110 -2.47 17.00 3.37
N ARG A 111 -3.44 17.40 2.54
CA ARG A 111 -4.61 16.58 2.28
C ARG A 111 -4.83 16.37 0.79
N ILE A 112 -5.35 15.19 0.48
CA ILE A 112 -5.69 14.77 -0.87
C ILE A 112 -7.09 14.17 -0.88
N ARG A 113 -7.86 14.51 -1.91
CA ARG A 113 -9.13 13.87 -2.24
C ARG A 113 -9.03 13.23 -3.60
N TYR A 114 -9.30 11.94 -3.66
CA TYR A 114 -9.34 11.21 -4.92
C TYR A 114 -10.71 11.39 -5.58
N ILE A 115 -10.75 12.06 -6.73
CA ILE A 115 -11.99 12.28 -7.50
C ILE A 115 -12.29 11.07 -8.38
N ARG A 116 -11.25 10.56 -9.06
CA ARG A 116 -11.37 9.42 -9.97
C ARG A 116 -10.04 8.68 -10.06
N LEU A 117 -10.10 7.35 -10.03
CA LEU A 117 -8.97 6.47 -10.25
C LEU A 117 -9.34 5.50 -11.38
N THR A 118 -8.52 5.41 -12.41
CA THR A 118 -8.71 4.44 -13.49
C THR A 118 -7.45 3.61 -13.63
N PHE A 119 -7.55 2.30 -13.45
CA PHE A 119 -6.45 1.37 -13.66
C PHE A 119 -6.61 0.69 -15.01
N GLU A 120 -5.60 0.79 -15.86
CA GLU A 120 -5.54 0.08 -17.13
C GLU A 120 -4.51 -1.04 -17.00
N ILE A 121 -5.01 -2.27 -17.01
CA ILE A 121 -4.21 -3.49 -16.98
C ILE A 121 -3.96 -3.86 -18.43
N GLN A 122 -2.72 -3.66 -18.87
CA GLN A 122 -2.27 -3.92 -20.22
C GLN A 122 -1.44 -5.20 -20.23
N THR A 123 -1.87 -6.15 -21.04
CA THR A 123 -1.20 -7.43 -21.22
C THR A 123 -0.67 -7.53 -22.64
N GLN A 124 0.63 -7.77 -22.80
CA GLN A 124 1.27 -7.86 -24.12
C GLN A 124 1.52 -9.33 -24.50
N THR A 125 0.44 -10.10 -24.58
CA THR A 125 0.53 -11.54 -24.88
C THR A 125 -0.37 -11.99 -26.02
N PRO A 126 0.05 -13.01 -26.79
CA PRO A 126 -0.75 -13.55 -27.88
C PRO A 126 -1.98 -14.31 -27.36
N THR A 127 -2.99 -14.45 -28.21
CA THR A 127 -4.25 -15.15 -27.90
C THR A 127 -4.09 -16.65 -27.65
N THR A 128 -2.92 -17.22 -27.95
CA THR A 128 -2.54 -18.60 -27.67
C THR A 128 -2.26 -18.86 -26.18
N VAL A 129 -2.11 -17.81 -25.38
CA VAL A 129 -1.90 -17.94 -23.93
C VAL A 129 -3.21 -18.37 -23.26
N SER A 130 -3.18 -19.50 -22.56
CA SER A 130 -4.31 -20.01 -21.78
C SER A 130 -4.38 -19.36 -20.40
N GLY A 131 -5.54 -19.42 -19.76
CA GLY A 131 -5.75 -18.89 -18.41
C GLY A 131 -6.28 -17.46 -18.38
N GLY A 132 -6.30 -16.87 -17.20
CA GLY A 132 -6.83 -15.53 -16.97
C GLY A 132 -6.47 -14.97 -15.61
N TYR A 133 -6.93 -13.75 -15.37
CA TYR A 133 -6.75 -13.02 -14.12
C TYR A 133 -8.07 -12.42 -13.65
N VAL A 134 -8.17 -12.26 -12.33
CA VAL A 134 -9.21 -11.45 -11.69
C VAL A 134 -8.55 -10.21 -11.13
N ALA A 135 -9.11 -9.05 -11.45
CA ALA A 135 -8.64 -7.78 -10.93
C ALA A 135 -9.81 -7.01 -10.30
N ALA A 136 -9.58 -6.45 -9.11
CA ALA A 136 -10.55 -5.57 -8.47
C ALA A 136 -9.85 -4.51 -7.61
N PHE A 137 -10.59 -3.44 -7.33
CA PHE A 137 -10.17 -2.42 -6.38
C PHE A 137 -10.95 -2.58 -5.08
N VAL A 138 -10.23 -2.85 -4.01
CA VAL A 138 -10.80 -2.99 -2.67
C VAL A 138 -10.82 -1.64 -1.99
N LYS A 139 -12.01 -1.16 -1.65
CA LYS A 139 -12.20 0.18 -1.03
C LYS A 139 -11.62 0.30 0.38
N ASP A 140 -11.58 -0.80 1.13
CA ASP A 140 -10.92 -0.83 2.44
C ASP A 140 -9.48 -1.32 2.28
N PRO A 141 -8.46 -0.47 2.53
CA PRO A 141 -7.07 -0.88 2.38
C PRO A 141 -6.63 -1.94 3.41
N GLU A 142 -7.34 -2.10 4.54
CA GLU A 142 -7.04 -3.15 5.54
C GLU A 142 -7.66 -4.51 5.20
N LEU A 143 -8.57 -4.59 4.23
CA LEU A 143 -9.24 -5.84 3.89
C LEU A 143 -8.29 -6.81 3.20
N VAL A 144 -7.87 -7.85 3.93
CA VAL A 144 -6.99 -8.91 3.44
C VAL A 144 -7.77 -9.90 2.59
N ILE A 145 -7.44 -9.98 1.30
CA ILE A 145 -8.03 -10.98 0.38
C ILE A 145 -7.39 -12.35 0.60
N GLY A 146 -6.06 -12.39 0.76
CA GLY A 146 -5.27 -13.62 0.84
C GLY A 146 -4.91 -14.18 -0.54
N SER A 147 -4.45 -15.44 -0.57
CA SER A 147 -4.05 -16.15 -1.80
C SER A 147 -4.85 -17.45 -1.99
N GLY A 148 -4.72 -18.06 -3.17
CA GLY A 148 -5.40 -19.31 -3.51
C GLY A 148 -6.87 -19.14 -3.90
N ILE A 149 -7.59 -20.26 -3.92
CA ILE A 149 -9.00 -20.33 -4.38
C ILE A 149 -9.93 -19.52 -3.45
N SER A 150 -9.64 -19.47 -2.16
CA SER A 150 -10.37 -18.63 -1.20
C SER A 150 -10.17 -17.14 -1.49
N GLY A 151 -8.94 -16.73 -1.83
CA GLY A 151 -8.61 -15.37 -2.26
C GLY A 151 -9.37 -14.97 -3.53
N LEU A 152 -9.45 -15.85 -4.52
CA LEU A 152 -10.24 -15.61 -5.73
C LEU A 152 -11.73 -15.41 -5.43
N LYS A 153 -12.33 -16.28 -4.60
CA LYS A 153 -13.74 -16.14 -4.19
C LYS A 153 -14.00 -14.80 -3.51
N ARG A 154 -13.12 -14.39 -2.59
CA ARG A 154 -13.20 -13.09 -1.90
C ARG A 154 -13.05 -11.92 -2.88
N LEU A 155 -12.10 -12.00 -3.81
CA LEU A 155 -11.88 -10.95 -4.80
C LEU A 155 -13.06 -10.81 -5.76
N THR A 156 -13.65 -11.91 -6.21
CA THR A 156 -14.85 -11.88 -7.07
C THR A 156 -16.09 -11.34 -6.36
N ALA A 157 -16.11 -11.36 -5.02
CA ALA A 157 -17.18 -10.75 -4.23
C ALA A 157 -17.04 -9.23 -4.10
N VAL A 158 -15.87 -8.66 -4.43
CA VAL A 158 -15.64 -7.22 -4.43
C VAL A 158 -16.41 -6.58 -5.58
N GLN A 159 -17.01 -5.42 -5.31
CA GLN A 159 -17.73 -4.65 -6.31
C GLN A 159 -16.82 -4.30 -7.50
N ASP A 160 -17.36 -4.41 -8.72
CA ASP A 160 -16.67 -4.07 -9.98
C ASP A 160 -15.42 -4.92 -10.27
N ALA A 161 -15.30 -6.11 -9.64
CA ALA A 161 -14.29 -7.10 -10.00
C ALA A 161 -14.44 -7.53 -11.47
N LYS A 162 -13.31 -7.66 -12.16
CA LYS A 162 -13.24 -8.07 -13.56
C LYS A 162 -12.44 -9.35 -13.70
N THR A 163 -13.04 -10.35 -14.34
CA THR A 163 -12.38 -11.60 -14.71
C THR A 163 -12.15 -11.62 -16.21
N THR A 164 -10.90 -11.76 -16.64
CA THR A 164 -10.53 -11.72 -18.06
C THR A 164 -9.39 -12.66 -18.39
N LYS A 165 -9.26 -13.00 -19.66
CA LYS A 165 -8.15 -13.84 -20.16
C LYS A 165 -6.84 -13.05 -20.20
N TRP A 166 -5.71 -13.74 -20.12
CA TRP A 166 -4.38 -13.10 -20.09
C TRP A 166 -4.06 -12.25 -21.32
N TRP A 167 -4.61 -12.59 -22.49
CA TRP A 167 -4.41 -11.81 -23.72
C TRP A 167 -5.34 -10.60 -23.83
N GLN A 168 -6.25 -10.40 -22.87
CA GLN A 168 -7.19 -9.28 -22.86
C GLN A 168 -6.78 -8.22 -21.84
N SER A 169 -6.54 -7.01 -22.34
CA SER A 169 -6.37 -5.82 -21.50
C SER A 169 -7.71 -5.38 -20.89
N THR A 170 -7.68 -4.87 -19.67
CA THR A 170 -8.86 -4.40 -18.95
C THR A 170 -8.69 -3.02 -18.36
N VAL A 171 -9.80 -2.31 -18.20
CA VAL A 171 -9.84 -0.99 -17.56
C VAL A 171 -10.79 -1.04 -16.37
N ILE A 172 -10.32 -0.71 -15.18
CA ILE A 172 -11.10 -0.63 -13.95
C ILE A 172 -11.25 0.85 -13.60
N ASP A 173 -12.47 1.37 -13.71
CA ASP A 173 -12.78 2.76 -13.39
C ASP A 173 -13.45 2.85 -12.03
N ILE A 174 -12.83 3.57 -11.11
CA ILE A 174 -13.22 3.63 -9.71
C ILE A 174 -13.59 5.07 -9.37
N LYS A 175 -14.69 5.18 -8.62
CA LYS A 175 -15.09 6.41 -7.93
C LYS A 175 -14.81 6.19 -6.44
N PRO A 176 -13.68 6.71 -5.93
CA PRO A 176 -13.33 6.59 -4.52
C PRO A 176 -14.34 7.32 -3.65
N ASN A 177 -14.32 7.04 -2.35
CA ASN A 177 -15.08 7.81 -1.38
C ASN A 177 -14.58 9.26 -1.42
N GLN A 178 -15.50 10.24 -1.34
CA GLN A 178 -15.17 11.67 -1.39
C GLN A 178 -14.55 12.20 -0.07
N MET A 179 -13.89 11.31 0.67
CA MET A 179 -13.18 11.63 1.90
C MET A 179 -11.87 12.36 1.58
N ASP A 180 -11.44 13.22 2.50
CA ASP A 180 -10.15 13.87 2.43
C ASP A 180 -9.13 13.03 3.21
N TYR A 181 -8.19 12.43 2.49
CA TYR A 181 -7.09 11.64 3.02
C TYR A 181 -5.88 12.52 3.36
N TYR A 182 -5.01 12.05 4.22
CA TYR A 182 -3.71 12.67 4.47
C TYR A 182 -2.71 12.29 3.38
N CYS A 183 -1.86 13.23 2.98
CA CYS A 183 -0.79 12.98 2.02
C CYS A 183 0.36 12.19 2.65
N ALA A 184 0.68 12.48 3.91
CA ALA A 184 1.68 11.75 4.69
C ALA A 184 1.10 10.43 5.22
N ASN A 185 1.95 9.39 5.24
CA ASN A 185 1.58 8.09 5.78
C ASN A 185 1.47 8.21 7.31
N GLY A 186 0.35 7.72 7.85
CA GLY A 186 0.15 7.56 9.29
C GLY A 186 0.14 6.07 9.65
N ASN A 187 -0.29 5.75 10.88
CA ASN A 187 -0.44 4.35 11.30
C ASN A 187 -1.69 3.68 10.74
N ASP A 188 -2.82 4.39 10.76
CA ASP A 188 -4.06 3.86 10.25
C ASP A 188 -4.15 4.15 8.74
N ILE A 189 -4.14 3.06 7.98
CA ILE A 189 -4.08 3.05 6.51
C ILE A 189 -5.32 3.69 5.90
N ARG A 190 -6.47 3.65 6.59
CA ARG A 190 -7.74 4.21 6.10
C ARG A 190 -7.72 5.74 6.02
N TRP A 191 -6.81 6.40 6.73
CA TRP A 191 -6.70 7.86 6.72
C TRP A 191 -5.83 8.42 5.59
N PHE A 192 -4.95 7.62 5.00
CA PHE A 192 -4.08 8.09 3.90
C PHE A 192 -4.29 7.32 2.59
N SER A 193 -5.03 6.21 2.60
CA SER A 193 -5.31 5.40 1.41
C SER A 193 -6.80 5.27 1.10
N PRO A 194 -7.23 5.45 -0.17
CA PRO A 194 -8.59 5.18 -0.59
C PRO A 194 -8.90 3.70 -0.84
N GLY A 195 -7.91 2.81 -0.71
CA GLY A 195 -8.04 1.39 -0.99
C GLY A 195 -6.82 0.77 -1.67
N ARG A 196 -6.95 -0.48 -2.11
CA ARG A 196 -5.87 -1.26 -2.74
C ARG A 196 -6.31 -1.93 -4.04
N LEU A 197 -5.40 -1.98 -5.00
CA LEU A 197 -5.58 -2.73 -6.24
C LEU A 197 -5.06 -4.15 -6.05
N VAL A 198 -5.90 -5.14 -6.33
CA VAL A 198 -5.49 -6.55 -6.27
C VAL A 198 -5.77 -7.26 -7.57
N ILE A 199 -4.77 -7.99 -8.06
CA ILE A 199 -4.80 -8.82 -9.25
C ILE A 199 -4.33 -10.22 -8.87
N LEU A 200 -5.21 -11.21 -9.07
CA LEU A 200 -4.94 -12.62 -8.82
C LEU A 200 -4.97 -13.41 -10.14
N CYS A 201 -4.14 -14.44 -10.22
CA CYS A 201 -4.20 -15.44 -11.28
C CYS A 201 -5.46 -16.29 -11.13
N ASP A 202 -6.35 -16.31 -12.11
CA ASP A 202 -7.54 -17.18 -12.13
C ASP A 202 -7.20 -18.55 -12.75
N GLY A 203 -6.49 -18.51 -13.87
CA GLY A 203 -6.05 -19.70 -14.59
C GLY A 203 -4.57 -19.62 -14.94
N SER A 204 -3.85 -20.72 -14.69
CA SER A 204 -2.41 -20.79 -14.89
C SER A 204 -2.03 -20.51 -16.35
N PRO A 205 -1.08 -19.57 -16.60
CA PRO A 205 -0.62 -19.28 -17.94
C PRO A 205 0.30 -20.39 -18.44
N ASN A 206 0.12 -20.82 -19.70
CA ASN A 206 0.98 -21.81 -20.36
C ASN A 206 2.32 -21.23 -20.85
N GLN A 207 2.45 -19.90 -20.94
CA GLN A 207 3.64 -19.17 -21.35
C GLN A 207 3.85 -17.95 -20.44
N PRO A 208 5.07 -17.40 -20.32
CA PRO A 208 5.29 -16.18 -19.55
C PRO A 208 4.45 -15.00 -20.05
N VAL A 209 3.86 -14.22 -19.14
CA VAL A 209 2.95 -13.11 -19.45
C VAL A 209 3.49 -11.80 -18.90
N GLU A 210 3.70 -10.81 -19.76
CA GLU A 210 4.04 -9.46 -19.34
C GLU A 210 2.77 -8.64 -19.05
N VAL A 211 2.68 -8.15 -17.81
CA VAL A 211 1.57 -7.33 -17.32
C VAL A 211 2.11 -5.96 -16.94
N THR A 212 1.50 -4.93 -17.50
CA THR A 212 1.75 -3.53 -17.14
C THR A 212 0.47 -2.93 -16.59
N VAL A 213 0.56 -2.30 -15.42
CA VAL A 213 -0.55 -1.56 -14.82
C VAL A 213 -0.29 -0.07 -14.97
N VAL A 214 -1.21 0.64 -15.61
CA VAL A 214 -1.18 2.09 -15.77
C VAL A 214 -2.24 2.70 -14.87
N LEU A 215 -1.87 3.70 -14.09
CA LEU A 215 -2.76 4.44 -13.21
C LEU A 215 -3.06 5.82 -13.80
N LYS A 216 -4.33 6.09 -14.09
CA LYS A 216 -4.84 7.43 -14.37
C LYS A 216 -5.51 7.95 -13.11
N TRP A 217 -4.97 9.02 -12.54
CA TRP A 217 -5.47 9.59 -11.30
C TRP A 217 -5.98 11.01 -11.54
N HIS A 218 -7.08 11.35 -10.86
CA HIS A 218 -7.62 12.70 -10.79
C HIS A 218 -7.88 13.05 -9.32
N VAL A 219 -7.18 14.06 -8.82
CA VAL A 219 -7.11 14.37 -7.39
C VAL A 219 -7.29 15.86 -7.14
N GLU A 220 -7.77 16.18 -5.94
CA GLU A 220 -7.87 17.52 -5.40
C GLU A 220 -6.97 17.61 -4.16
N LEU A 221 -5.91 18.40 -4.27
CA LEU A 221 -4.95 18.67 -3.21
C LEU A 221 -5.40 19.90 -2.40
N LYS A 222 -5.26 19.81 -1.09
CA LYS A 222 -5.75 20.82 -0.12
C LYS A 222 -4.72 21.05 0.97
N GLU A 223 -4.83 22.19 1.63
CA GLU A 223 -3.99 22.57 2.78
C GLU A 223 -2.51 22.58 2.41
N PRO A 224 -2.00 23.66 1.78
CA PRO A 224 -0.62 23.71 1.33
C PRO A 224 0.35 23.58 2.51
N ALA A 225 1.25 22.61 2.43
CA ALA A 225 2.35 22.43 3.37
C ALA A 225 3.47 21.63 2.69
N LEU A 226 4.71 22.03 2.91
CA LEU A 226 5.85 21.27 2.44
C LEU A 226 6.04 20.03 3.33
N GLN A 227 5.81 18.85 2.78
CA GLN A 227 5.95 17.56 3.45
C GLN A 227 7.12 16.77 2.85
N ALA A 228 7.96 16.21 3.71
CA ALA A 228 8.91 15.19 3.32
C ALA A 228 8.16 13.84 3.24
N LEU A 229 7.60 13.53 2.07
CA LEU A 229 6.96 12.23 1.85
C LEU A 229 8.03 11.14 1.75
N PRO A 230 7.96 10.06 2.56
CA PRO A 230 8.98 9.02 2.58
C PRO A 230 9.12 8.36 1.21
N VAL A 231 10.36 7.97 0.85
CA VAL A 231 10.63 7.18 -0.35
C VAL A 231 9.96 5.83 -0.18
N THR A 232 8.77 5.67 -0.78
CA THR A 232 8.10 4.39 -0.73
C THR A 232 8.82 3.42 -1.63
N LEU A 233 9.69 2.66 -0.97
CA LEU A 233 10.01 1.32 -1.38
C LEU A 233 8.70 0.51 -1.39
N PRO A 234 8.55 -0.45 -2.32
CA PRO A 234 7.39 -1.32 -2.37
C PRO A 234 7.26 -2.14 -1.07
N GLN A 235 6.03 -2.39 -0.63
CA GLN A 235 5.80 -3.35 0.45
C GLN A 235 6.11 -4.75 -0.07
N VAL A 236 6.76 -5.56 0.76
CA VAL A 236 7.19 -6.90 0.36
C VAL A 236 6.33 -7.94 1.07
N VAL A 237 5.89 -8.96 0.32
CA VAL A 237 5.08 -10.07 0.83
C VAL A 237 5.80 -11.39 0.61
N LEU A 238 5.95 -12.18 1.67
CA LEU A 238 6.54 -13.51 1.61
C LEU A 238 5.64 -14.46 0.80
N THR A 239 6.14 -14.95 -0.33
CA THR A 239 5.48 -15.98 -1.14
C THR A 239 5.97 -17.39 -0.85
N ALA A 240 7.17 -17.53 -0.30
CA ALA A 240 7.68 -18.82 0.16
C ALA A 240 6.77 -19.41 1.23
N THR A 241 6.82 -20.73 1.38
CA THR A 241 6.03 -21.44 2.40
C THR A 241 6.57 -21.15 3.80
N LYS A 242 7.89 -21.24 3.96
CA LYS A 242 8.61 -20.86 5.17
C LYS A 242 9.91 -20.14 4.85
N LEU A 243 10.28 -19.18 5.69
CA LEU A 243 11.67 -18.76 5.84
C LEU A 243 12.22 -19.44 7.08
N GLN A 244 13.43 -19.98 6.99
CA GLN A 244 14.12 -20.61 8.12
C GLN A 244 15.49 -19.96 8.28
N TYR A 245 15.81 -19.59 9.51
CA TYR A 245 17.18 -19.28 9.91
C TYR A 245 17.80 -20.58 10.42
N SER A 246 18.88 -21.05 9.79
CA SER A 246 19.52 -22.33 10.14
C SER A 246 20.91 -22.13 10.73
N GLU A 247 21.27 -22.97 11.71
CA GLU A 247 22.56 -22.95 12.38
C GLU A 247 23.76 -23.12 11.42
N ARG A 248 24.88 -22.49 11.79
CA ARG A 248 26.20 -22.75 11.22
C ARG A 248 26.68 -24.15 11.58
N THR A 249 26.41 -25.12 10.71
CA THR A 249 27.10 -26.41 10.79
C THR A 249 28.61 -26.19 10.60
N SER A 250 29.42 -26.98 11.29
CA SER A 250 30.88 -26.89 11.41
C SER A 250 31.68 -26.94 10.08
N GLY A 251 31.00 -27.00 8.94
CA GLY A 251 31.56 -26.94 7.58
C GLY A 251 31.32 -25.62 6.82
N GLY A 252 30.83 -24.55 7.47
CA GLY A 252 30.83 -23.21 6.89
C GLY A 252 29.55 -22.80 6.15
N THR A 253 28.41 -22.78 6.85
CA THR A 253 27.22 -22.07 6.36
C THR A 253 26.92 -20.86 7.24
N ASP A 254 27.04 -19.67 6.65
CA ASP A 254 26.82 -18.37 7.27
C ASP A 254 25.39 -18.23 7.83
N GLY A 255 25.23 -17.48 8.92
CA GLY A 255 23.97 -17.21 9.62
C GLY A 255 22.95 -16.42 8.79
N ARG A 256 22.38 -17.07 7.78
CA ARG A 256 21.52 -16.48 6.75
C ARG A 256 20.13 -17.07 6.80
N LEU A 257 19.13 -16.25 6.46
CA LEU A 257 17.79 -16.75 6.18
C LEU A 257 17.78 -17.52 4.87
N ARG A 258 17.12 -18.68 4.88
CA ARG A 258 16.84 -19.50 3.70
C ARG A 258 15.34 -19.57 3.48
N ALA A 259 14.93 -19.60 2.22
CA ALA A 259 13.53 -19.71 1.86
C ALA A 259 13.21 -21.11 1.36
N PHE A 260 12.08 -21.65 1.77
CA PHE A 260 11.62 -22.98 1.38
C PHE A 260 10.20 -22.95 0.84
N ASN A 261 9.96 -23.76 -0.18
CA ASN A 261 8.64 -24.13 -0.63
C ASN A 261 8.40 -25.60 -0.35
N THR A 262 7.26 -25.88 0.28
CA THR A 262 6.80 -27.25 0.52
C THR A 262 6.13 -27.75 -0.76
N ASN A 263 6.69 -28.79 -1.35
CA ASN A 263 6.14 -29.43 -2.54
C ASN A 263 4.87 -30.23 -2.20
N SER A 264 4.14 -30.67 -3.23
CA SER A 264 2.94 -31.50 -3.06
C SER A 264 3.17 -32.82 -2.30
N ALA A 265 4.43 -33.26 -2.20
CA ALA A 265 4.85 -34.42 -1.43
C ALA A 265 5.18 -34.12 0.06
N GLY A 266 5.00 -32.87 0.51
CA GLY A 266 5.35 -32.46 1.88
C GLY A 266 6.84 -32.23 2.13
N LEU A 267 7.68 -32.36 1.10
CA LEU A 267 9.11 -32.11 1.17
C LEU A 267 9.42 -30.65 0.91
N ASP A 268 10.28 -30.07 1.75
CA ASP A 268 10.74 -28.70 1.61
C ASP A 268 11.90 -28.59 0.62
N THR A 269 11.72 -27.78 -0.40
CA THR A 269 12.76 -27.42 -1.36
C THR A 269 13.21 -25.99 -1.15
N GLU A 270 14.53 -25.79 -1.03
CA GLU A 270 15.14 -24.47 -0.92
C GLU A 270 14.93 -23.69 -2.23
N ILE A 271 14.52 -22.43 -2.11
CA ILE A 271 14.34 -21.49 -3.21
C ILE A 271 15.20 -20.25 -2.96
N LYS A 272 15.53 -19.53 -4.05
CA LYS A 272 16.26 -18.27 -3.93
C LYS A 272 15.43 -17.23 -3.16
N ILE A 273 16.11 -16.38 -2.38
CA ILE A 273 15.45 -15.30 -1.64
C ILE A 273 14.70 -14.35 -2.57
N VAL A 274 15.24 -14.06 -3.76
CA VAL A 274 14.57 -13.21 -4.75
C VAL A 274 13.17 -13.73 -5.10
N ASP A 275 13.02 -15.05 -5.25
CA ASP A 275 11.76 -15.71 -5.60
C ASP A 275 10.86 -15.96 -4.38
N ALA A 276 11.45 -15.92 -3.18
CA ALA A 276 10.74 -16.08 -1.93
C ALA A 276 9.80 -14.92 -1.62
N PHE A 277 10.02 -13.76 -2.21
CA PHE A 277 9.27 -12.56 -1.92
C PHE A 277 8.64 -11.96 -3.18
N THR A 278 7.48 -11.34 -3.00
CA THR A 278 6.85 -10.50 -4.03
C THR A 278 6.92 -9.04 -3.62
N GLY A 279 7.22 -8.18 -4.58
CA GLY A 279 7.35 -6.73 -4.34
C GLY A 279 8.79 -6.26 -4.18
N LEU A 280 9.80 -7.14 -4.10
CA LEU A 280 11.19 -6.71 -4.09
C LEU A 280 11.55 -6.00 -5.42
N PRO A 281 12.27 -4.86 -5.37
CA PRO A 281 12.82 -4.25 -6.57
C PRO A 281 13.94 -5.12 -7.15
N SER A 282 14.39 -4.80 -8.36
CA SER A 282 15.44 -5.59 -9.02
C SER A 282 16.74 -5.58 -8.21
N ILE A 283 17.51 -6.67 -8.30
CA ILE A 283 18.78 -6.85 -7.58
C ILE A 283 19.72 -5.66 -7.84
N GLY A 284 19.77 -5.16 -9.08
CA GLY A 284 20.57 -3.98 -9.43
C GLY A 284 20.13 -2.71 -8.70
N THR A 285 18.84 -2.52 -8.44
CA THR A 285 18.35 -1.40 -7.62
C THR A 285 18.72 -1.58 -6.15
N ILE A 286 18.65 -2.80 -5.62
CA ILE A 286 19.04 -3.11 -4.23
C ILE A 286 20.52 -2.81 -4.01
N ALA A 287 21.36 -3.22 -4.96
CA ALA A 287 22.80 -2.96 -4.98
C ALA A 287 23.13 -1.47 -4.94
N GLN A 288 22.47 -0.67 -5.77
CA GLN A 288 22.66 0.78 -5.85
C GLN A 288 22.26 1.50 -4.56
N LEU A 289 21.32 0.93 -3.80
CA LEU A 289 20.83 1.49 -2.54
C LEU A 289 21.66 1.06 -1.32
N GLY A 290 22.65 0.18 -1.48
CA GLY A 290 23.45 -0.34 -0.35
C GLY A 290 22.67 -1.30 0.55
N GLY A 291 21.67 -1.97 -0.04
CA GLY A 291 20.74 -2.86 0.66
C GLY A 291 19.41 -2.18 1.03
N LEU A 292 18.39 -3.01 1.24
CA LEU A 292 17.05 -2.56 1.64
C LEU A 292 16.70 -3.04 3.03
N TRP A 293 16.13 -2.14 3.81
CA TRP A 293 15.70 -2.41 5.17
C TRP A 293 14.18 -2.50 5.26
N TYR A 294 13.68 -3.52 5.95
CA TYR A 294 12.28 -3.66 6.27
C TYR A 294 12.09 -3.95 7.77
N GLN A 295 10.98 -3.48 8.31
CA GLN A 295 10.51 -3.81 9.65
C GLN A 295 9.74 -5.13 9.62
N LEU A 296 10.03 -5.99 10.59
CA LEU A 296 9.27 -7.22 10.82
C LEU A 296 7.88 -6.88 11.37
N PRO A 297 6.83 -7.60 10.96
CA PRO A 297 5.48 -7.37 11.48
C PRO A 297 5.35 -7.72 12.96
N TYR A 298 6.18 -8.64 13.45
CA TYR A 298 6.31 -8.99 14.85
C TYR A 298 7.80 -9.12 15.19
N PRO A 299 8.22 -8.67 16.38
CA PRO A 299 9.58 -8.91 16.84
C PRO A 299 9.82 -10.41 16.98
N VAL A 300 11.00 -10.85 16.55
CA VAL A 300 11.44 -12.22 16.72
C VAL A 300 12.47 -12.27 17.83
N THR A 301 12.20 -13.04 18.87
CA THR A 301 13.13 -13.25 19.97
C THR A 301 13.89 -14.54 19.76
N SER A 302 15.19 -14.50 20.02
CA SER A 302 16.01 -15.70 20.15
C SER A 302 16.76 -15.66 21.46
N SER A 303 16.91 -16.83 22.08
CA SER A 303 17.72 -17.01 23.28
C SER A 303 18.98 -17.79 22.92
N ASN A 304 20.14 -17.24 23.25
CA ASN A 304 21.39 -18.01 23.20
C ASN A 304 21.53 -18.86 24.46
N SER A 305 22.41 -19.87 24.40
CA SER A 305 22.75 -20.76 25.53
C SER A 305 23.13 -19.99 26.80
N ASP A 306 23.63 -18.75 26.66
CA ASP A 306 24.07 -17.87 27.74
C ASP A 306 22.98 -16.95 28.29
N SER A 307 21.70 -17.24 28.03
CA SER A 307 20.50 -16.55 28.58
C SER A 307 20.25 -15.10 28.11
N GLU A 308 21.05 -14.56 27.19
CA GLU A 308 20.76 -13.28 26.53
C GLU A 308 19.63 -13.46 25.51
N ILE A 309 18.48 -12.83 25.77
CA ILE A 309 17.36 -12.78 24.82
C ILE A 309 17.59 -11.61 23.89
N ARG A 310 17.92 -11.90 22.62
CA ARG A 310 18.02 -10.87 21.58
C ARG A 310 16.70 -10.77 20.82
N THR A 311 16.22 -9.54 20.67
CA THR A 311 14.97 -9.26 19.95
C THR A 311 15.30 -8.60 18.61
N MET A 312 14.90 -9.25 17.53
CA MET A 312 15.06 -8.79 16.16
C MET A 312 13.79 -8.06 15.73
N HIS A 313 13.97 -6.87 15.17
CA HIS A 313 12.88 -6.02 14.69
C HIS A 313 12.95 -5.79 13.18
N PHE A 314 14.08 -6.10 12.55
CA PHE A 314 14.40 -5.69 11.19
C PHE A 314 14.94 -6.84 10.36
N ILE A 315 14.75 -6.71 9.06
CA ILE A 315 15.29 -7.61 8.04
C ILE A 315 15.97 -6.75 6.97
N LYS A 316 17.19 -7.13 6.58
CA LYS A 316 17.95 -6.49 5.52
C LYS A 316 18.02 -7.42 4.32
N PHE A 317 17.81 -6.86 3.12
CA PHE A 317 18.12 -7.51 1.85
C PHE A 317 19.38 -6.88 1.29
N ASP A 318 20.40 -7.69 1.06
CA ASP A 318 21.67 -7.24 0.50
C ASP A 318 22.05 -8.06 -0.74
N GLN A 319 22.85 -7.48 -1.62
CA GLN A 319 23.32 -8.21 -2.80
C GLN A 319 24.56 -9.03 -2.43
N MET A 320 24.47 -10.36 -2.57
CA MET A 320 25.65 -11.23 -2.48
C MET A 320 26.37 -11.33 -3.82
N ASN A 321 25.60 -11.68 -4.86
CA ASN A 321 26.09 -11.98 -6.19
C ASN A 321 25.17 -11.31 -7.24
N ALA A 322 25.57 -11.32 -8.51
CA ALA A 322 24.79 -10.71 -9.60
C ALA A 322 23.33 -11.19 -9.64
N ASP A 323 23.08 -12.46 -9.28
CA ASP A 323 21.79 -13.13 -9.42
C ASP A 323 21.18 -13.60 -8.09
N ASP A 324 21.73 -13.19 -6.94
CA ASP A 324 21.25 -13.67 -5.64
C ASP A 324 21.22 -12.58 -4.56
N LEU A 325 20.24 -12.69 -3.66
CA LEU A 325 20.05 -11.78 -2.54
C LEU A 325 20.31 -12.53 -1.23
N GLU A 326 21.08 -11.89 -0.37
CA GLU A 326 21.20 -12.29 1.03
C GLU A 326 20.10 -11.62 1.86
N CYS A 327 19.61 -12.37 2.85
CA CYS A 327 18.60 -11.90 3.77
C CYS A 327 19.04 -12.20 5.20
N GLU A 328 19.10 -11.15 6.01
CA GLU A 328 19.63 -11.21 7.38
C GLU A 328 18.69 -10.48 8.35
N LEU A 329 18.63 -10.97 9.59
CA LEU A 329 17.83 -10.38 10.67
C LEU A 329 18.70 -9.47 11.54
N TYR A 330 18.11 -8.37 11.99
CA TYR A 330 18.80 -7.35 12.78
C TYR A 330 17.94 -6.87 13.95
N ALA A 331 18.60 -6.61 15.08
CA ALA A 331 18.00 -5.94 16.22
C ALA A 331 17.79 -4.45 15.93
N LEU A 332 18.74 -3.83 15.24
CA LEU A 332 18.74 -2.41 14.87
C LEU A 332 19.17 -2.23 13.40
N PRO A 333 18.63 -1.24 12.69
CA PRO A 333 19.11 -0.91 11.35
C PRO A 333 20.55 -0.39 11.42
N LEU A 334 21.41 -0.80 10.48
CA LEU A 334 22.84 -0.41 10.37
C LEU A 334 23.77 -0.86 11.52
N SER A 335 23.30 -1.64 12.49
CA SER A 335 24.18 -2.18 13.52
C SER A 335 25.09 -3.28 12.95
N ASN A 336 26.37 -3.26 13.30
CA ASN A 336 27.27 -4.39 13.09
C ASN A 336 26.93 -5.61 13.96
N SER A 337 25.94 -5.49 14.86
CA SER A 337 25.36 -6.64 15.57
C SER A 337 24.50 -7.47 14.62
N LYS A 338 25.15 -8.06 13.63
CA LYS A 338 24.62 -9.20 12.90
C LYS A 338 24.33 -10.30 13.92
N VAL A 339 23.37 -11.15 13.59
CA VAL A 339 23.27 -12.43 14.27
C VAL A 339 24.46 -13.28 13.82
N GLU A 340 25.56 -13.20 14.57
CA GLU A 340 26.72 -14.09 14.37
C GLU A 340 26.67 -15.34 15.26
N GLU A 341 25.74 -15.37 16.22
CA GLU A 341 25.73 -16.38 17.29
C GLU A 341 24.69 -17.48 17.08
N HIS A 342 25.03 -18.66 17.59
CA HIS A 342 24.26 -19.90 17.51
C HIS A 342 22.83 -19.73 18.03
N PHE A 343 21.85 -19.93 17.14
CA PHE A 343 20.45 -20.09 17.55
C PHE A 343 20.12 -21.56 17.74
N GLU A 344 19.57 -21.89 18.90
CA GLU A 344 18.97 -23.20 19.15
C GLU A 344 17.59 -23.32 18.49
N ASP A 345 16.91 -22.19 18.27
CA ASP A 345 15.55 -22.13 17.72
C ASP A 345 15.53 -21.73 16.25
N ASN A 346 14.86 -22.54 15.42
CA ASN A 346 14.52 -22.16 14.04
C ASN A 346 13.47 -21.04 14.06
N ILE A 347 13.77 -19.92 13.37
CA ILE A 347 12.82 -18.83 13.18
C ILE A 347 12.00 -19.10 11.93
N TYR A 348 10.66 -19.10 12.06
CA TYR A 348 9.74 -19.32 10.94
C TYR A 348 8.89 -18.09 10.61
N PHE A 349 8.83 -17.75 9.34
CA PHE A 349 7.85 -16.81 8.79
C PHE A 349 6.89 -17.54 7.86
N VAL A 350 5.59 -17.24 7.97
CA VAL A 350 4.53 -17.93 7.21
C VAL A 350 4.24 -17.19 5.91
N ARG A 351 3.92 -17.93 4.84
CA ARG A 351 3.44 -17.37 3.57
C ARG A 351 2.36 -16.29 3.77
N GLY A 352 2.51 -15.16 3.08
CA GLY A 352 1.61 -14.01 3.15
C GLY A 352 2.02 -12.97 4.19
N THR A 353 3.08 -13.22 4.96
CA THR A 353 3.64 -12.22 5.89
C THR A 353 4.11 -10.99 5.11
N THR A 354 3.66 -9.81 5.53
CA THR A 354 3.99 -8.53 4.90
C THR A 354 5.05 -7.78 5.70
N PHE A 355 6.04 -7.20 5.02
CA PHE A 355 7.13 -6.44 5.61
C PHE A 355 7.03 -4.97 5.22
N SER A 356 7.18 -4.09 6.21
CA SER A 356 7.06 -2.64 6.01
C SER A 356 8.43 -2.05 5.68
N PRO A 357 8.61 -1.32 4.57
CA PRO A 357 9.90 -0.74 4.22
C PRO A 357 10.32 0.35 5.21
N ILE A 358 11.62 0.47 5.44
CA ILE A 358 12.22 1.54 6.23
C ILE A 358 13.05 2.41 5.29
N VAL A 359 12.84 3.71 5.36
CA VAL A 359 13.61 4.65 4.55
C VAL A 359 14.89 5.00 5.29
N SER A 360 16.02 5.03 4.60
CA SER A 360 17.31 5.44 5.19
C SER A 360 17.27 6.83 5.83
N SER A 361 16.41 7.74 5.36
CA SER A 361 16.19 9.05 5.99
C SER A 361 15.47 9.00 7.34
N GLU A 362 14.76 7.91 7.65
CA GLU A 362 14.16 7.66 8.97
C GLU A 362 15.20 7.07 9.93
N ILE A 363 16.39 6.74 9.42
CA ILE A 363 17.48 6.15 10.17
C ILE A 363 18.53 7.23 10.46
N LEU A 364 18.44 7.86 11.63
CA LEU A 364 19.54 8.66 12.19
C LEU A 364 20.44 7.73 12.99
N VAL A 365 21.55 7.30 12.39
CA VAL A 365 22.62 6.56 13.09
C VAL A 365 23.88 7.40 12.97
N ASP A 366 24.42 7.84 14.11
CA ASP A 366 25.83 8.19 14.19
C ASP A 366 26.60 6.88 14.05
N GLU A 367 27.40 6.73 13.00
CA GLU A 367 28.21 5.53 12.68
C GLU A 367 29.10 5.07 13.85
N ASN A 368 29.32 5.94 14.84
CA ASN A 368 30.15 5.70 16.02
C ASN A 368 29.37 5.53 17.34
N SER A 369 28.04 5.65 17.36
CA SER A 369 27.26 5.52 18.60
C SER A 369 26.48 4.20 18.64
N THR A 370 26.85 3.35 19.60
CA THR A 370 26.09 2.15 20.01
C THR A 370 24.84 2.49 20.84
N SER A 371 24.59 3.78 21.09
CA SER A 371 23.67 4.27 22.12
C SER A 371 22.68 5.28 21.55
N GLY A 372 21.78 4.80 20.69
CA GLY A 372 20.51 5.49 20.48
C GLY A 372 20.04 5.42 19.04
N PHE A 373 18.91 4.76 18.84
CA PHE A 373 18.16 4.86 17.60
C PHE A 373 16.77 5.43 17.89
N TRP A 374 16.35 6.39 17.06
CA TRP A 374 15.00 6.93 17.08
C TRP A 374 14.30 6.49 15.80
N ILE A 375 13.54 5.41 15.83
CA ILE A 375 12.53 5.20 14.79
C ILE A 375 11.50 6.31 15.02
N ALA A 376 11.36 7.24 14.08
CA ALA A 376 10.17 8.07 14.00
C ALA A 376 8.98 7.20 13.52
N SER A 377 8.65 6.15 14.28
CA SER A 377 7.40 5.44 14.10
C SER A 377 6.31 6.44 14.48
N PRO A 378 5.28 6.66 13.65
CA PRO A 378 4.06 7.21 14.20
C PRO A 378 3.67 6.25 15.34
N SER A 379 3.51 6.79 16.55
CA SER A 379 3.23 5.98 17.74
C SER A 379 2.01 5.10 17.48
N PRO A 380 2.11 3.75 17.55
CA PRO A 380 0.92 2.92 17.60
C PRO A 380 0.08 3.46 18.75
N SER A 381 -1.20 3.71 18.48
CA SER A 381 -2.14 4.21 19.48
C SER A 381 -2.06 3.36 20.75
N VAL A 382 -2.32 4.00 21.88
CA VAL A 382 -2.28 3.53 23.29
C VAL A 382 -2.95 2.17 23.58
N THR A 383 -3.56 1.51 22.60
CA THR A 383 -4.28 0.24 22.73
C THR A 383 -3.48 -1.04 22.39
N GLN A 384 -2.21 -0.98 21.97
CA GLN A 384 -1.41 -2.18 21.60
C GLN A 384 -0.28 -2.53 22.59
N HIS A 385 -0.46 -2.30 23.89
CA HIS A 385 0.53 -2.65 24.93
C HIS A 385 0.72 -4.16 25.21
N LEU A 386 0.37 -5.04 24.28
CA LEU A 386 0.69 -6.46 24.36
C LEU A 386 1.49 -6.84 23.11
N MET A 387 2.81 -6.67 23.17
CA MET A 387 3.72 -7.25 22.19
C MET A 387 3.68 -8.78 22.34
N ILE A 388 2.86 -9.44 21.54
CA ILE A 388 2.81 -10.90 21.47
C ILE A 388 3.94 -11.34 20.55
N SER A 389 5.01 -11.90 21.11
CA SER A 389 5.96 -12.70 20.33
C SER A 389 5.27 -14.02 19.97
N LYS A 390 5.20 -14.34 18.67
CA LYS A 390 4.66 -15.63 18.22
C LYS A 390 5.82 -16.61 18.09
N ARG A 391 5.85 -17.64 18.95
CA ARG A 391 6.73 -18.79 18.79
C ARG A 391 6.01 -19.82 17.93
N PHE A 392 6.56 -20.13 16.76
CA PHE A 392 6.08 -21.20 15.90
C PHE A 392 6.86 -22.46 16.23
N GLN A 393 6.16 -23.55 16.52
CA GLN A 393 6.77 -24.87 16.74
C GLN A 393 6.44 -25.77 15.55
N GLU A 394 7.47 -26.30 14.89
CA GLU A 394 7.31 -27.29 13.83
C GLU A 394 6.83 -28.61 14.45
N THR A 395 5.64 -29.06 14.06
CA THR A 395 5.14 -30.39 14.41
C THR A 395 5.25 -31.26 13.17
N GLN A 396 6.25 -32.15 13.16
CA GLN A 396 6.33 -33.16 12.10
C GLN A 396 5.16 -34.15 12.28
N PRO A 397 4.32 -34.39 11.26
CA PRO A 397 3.36 -35.47 11.32
C PRO A 397 4.14 -36.79 11.38
N ALA A 398 4.00 -37.53 12.48
CA ALA A 398 4.65 -38.83 12.60
C ALA A 398 4.16 -39.75 11.47
N GLU A 399 5.07 -40.46 10.81
CA GLU A 399 4.81 -41.30 9.62
C GLU A 399 3.81 -42.46 9.84
N SER A 400 3.18 -42.55 11.01
CA SER A 400 2.16 -43.57 11.33
C SER A 400 0.96 -43.07 12.15
N SER A 401 0.83 -41.77 12.46
CA SER A 401 -0.34 -41.30 13.20
C SER A 401 -1.44 -40.81 12.25
N GLN A 402 -2.51 -41.60 12.14
CA GLN A 402 -3.81 -41.02 11.83
C GLN A 402 -4.05 -39.87 12.81
N LEU A 403 -4.36 -38.68 12.28
CA LEU A 403 -4.71 -37.51 13.09
C LEU A 403 -5.72 -37.95 14.15
N SER A 404 -5.34 -37.89 15.43
CA SER A 404 -6.30 -38.15 16.49
C SER A 404 -7.42 -37.13 16.32
N THR A 405 -8.66 -37.61 16.24
CA THR A 405 -9.88 -36.81 16.06
C THR A 405 -9.98 -35.64 17.06
N THR A 406 -9.29 -35.77 18.19
CA THR A 406 -9.08 -34.73 19.20
C THR A 406 -8.29 -33.51 18.68
N VAL A 407 -7.18 -33.68 17.97
CA VAL A 407 -6.37 -32.56 17.45
C VAL A 407 -7.07 -31.84 16.31
N GLU A 408 -7.75 -32.58 15.42
CA GLU A 408 -8.60 -31.99 14.38
C GLU A 408 -9.76 -31.19 14.98
N SER A 409 -10.40 -31.71 16.04
CA SER A 409 -11.47 -31.00 16.72
C SER A 409 -10.99 -29.70 17.36
N GLN A 410 -9.80 -29.71 17.98
CA GLN A 410 -9.21 -28.53 18.61
C GLN A 410 -8.78 -27.49 17.58
N LEU A 411 -8.15 -27.89 16.47
CA LEU A 411 -7.80 -26.99 15.37
C LEU A 411 -9.05 -26.43 14.70
N SER A 412 -10.10 -27.23 14.52
CA SER A 412 -11.37 -26.76 13.97
C SER A 412 -12.04 -25.74 14.89
N MET A 413 -12.03 -25.96 16.21
CA MET A 413 -12.58 -25.00 17.18
C MET A 413 -11.77 -23.71 17.19
N LEU A 414 -10.44 -23.78 17.12
CA LEU A 414 -9.57 -22.60 17.10
C LEU A 414 -9.76 -21.79 15.80
N CYS A 415 -9.91 -22.47 14.66
CA CYS A 415 -10.29 -21.85 13.39
C CYS A 415 -11.68 -21.20 13.44
N GLN A 416 -12.65 -21.84 14.09
CA GLN A 416 -14.01 -21.31 14.23
C GLN A 416 -14.05 -20.11 15.18
N GLN A 417 -13.23 -20.11 16.24
CA GLN A 417 -13.12 -19.04 17.21
C GLN A 417 -12.41 -17.81 16.62
N MET A 418 -11.42 -17.99 15.73
CA MET A 418 -10.81 -16.89 14.98
C MET A 418 -11.67 -16.34 13.84
N GLN A 419 -12.74 -17.03 13.43
CA GLN A 419 -13.70 -16.53 12.44
C GLN A 419 -14.85 -15.70 13.07
N LEU A 420 -15.01 -15.79 14.39
CA LEU A 420 -16.07 -15.12 15.15
C LEU A 420 -15.60 -13.85 15.89
N GLN A 421 -14.29 -13.54 15.83
CA GLN A 421 -13.73 -12.23 16.15
C GLN A 421 -13.42 -11.48 14.86
#